data_AF-A0A8T4W8U4-F1
#
_entry.id   AF-A0A8T4W8U4-F1
#
_cell.length_a   1.000
_cell.length_b   1.000
_cell.length_c   1.000
_cell.angle_alpha   90.00
_cell.angle_beta   90.00
_cell.angle_gamma   90.00
#
_symmetry.space_group_name_H-M   'P 1'
#
loop_
_entity.id
_entity.type
_entity.pdbx_description
1 polymer ?
#
loop_
_entity_poly.entity_id
_entity_poly.type
_entity_poly.pdbx_seq_one_letter_code
_entity_poly.pdbx_strand_id
1 'polypeptide(L)' 'MNTMYYCQSCEEYTLQLQCPRCGKQTIQKKPPRFSPQDPYGSYRRKLKKEQRKV' A
#
# COMPACT_ATOMS: atom_id res chain seq x y z
N MET A 1 -16.91 10.68 -4.51
CA MET A 1 -15.46 10.47 -4.28
C MET A 1 -15.33 9.44 -3.17
N ASN A 2 -15.12 8.17 -3.52
CA ASN A 2 -15.24 7.06 -2.56
C ASN A 2 -13.90 6.32 -2.44
N THR A 3 -12.85 7.02 -2.03
CA THR A 3 -11.55 6.40 -1.76
C THR A 3 -11.46 6.10 -0.27
N MET A 4 -11.36 4.81 0.07
CA MET A 4 -11.10 4.35 1.43
C MET A 4 -9.60 4.35 1.71
N TYR A 5 -9.21 4.99 2.80
CA TYR A 5 -7.85 5.03 3.33
C TYR A 5 -7.74 4.20 4.60
N TYR A 6 -6.51 3.90 4.99
CA TYR A 6 -6.18 3.07 6.14
C TYR A 6 -5.05 3.72 6.94
N CYS A 7 -5.20 3.77 8.26
CA CYS A 7 -4.14 4.19 9.15
C CYS A 7 -3.30 2.98 9.56
N GLN A 8 -2.01 2.95 9.19
CA GLN A 8 -1.10 1.87 9.59
C GLN A 8 -0.76 1.89 11.08
N SER A 9 -0.93 3.03 11.77
CA SER A 9 -0.58 3.16 13.20
C SER A 9 -1.72 2.79 14.14
N CYS A 10 -2.97 2.92 13.71
CA CYS A 10 -4.15 2.63 14.53
C CYS A 10 -4.95 1.44 14.02
N GLU A 11 -4.56 0.94 12.84
CA GLU A 11 -5.17 -0.19 12.15
C GLU A 11 -6.64 -0.02 11.74
N GLU A 12 -7.07 1.23 11.53
CA GLU A 12 -8.45 1.58 11.18
C GLU A 12 -8.59 2.14 9.77
N TYR A 13 -9.75 1.90 9.16
CA TYR A 13 -10.14 2.52 7.90
C TYR A 13 -10.80 3.87 8.13
N THR A 14 -10.56 4.80 7.20
CA THR A 14 -11.19 6.12 7.20
C THR A 14 -11.33 6.63 5.77
N LEU A 15 -12.20 7.60 5.55
CA LEU A 15 -12.32 8.33 4.28
C LEU A 15 -11.43 9.58 4.25
N GLN A 16 -10.77 9.90 5.37
CA GLN A 16 -9.92 11.08 5.52
C GLN A 16 -8.45 10.75 5.17
N LEU A 17 -7.73 11.76 4.65
CA LEU A 17 -6.29 11.66 4.36
C LEU A 17 -5.41 11.68 5.62
N GLN A 18 -5.95 12.15 6.74
CA GLN A 18 -5.33 12.11 8.06
C GLN A 18 -6.20 11.27 8.98
N CYS A 19 -5.56 10.47 9.84
CA CYS A 19 -6.28 9.62 10.78
C CYS A 19 -6.94 10.50 11.86
N PRO A 20 -8.26 10.43 12.07
CA PRO A 20 -8.93 11.25 13.09
C PRO A 20 -8.52 10.86 14.53
N ARG A 21 -7.96 9.66 14.72
CA ARG A 21 -7.52 9.16 16.04
C ARG A 21 -6.12 9.63 16.43
N CYS A 22 -5.17 9.64 15.49
CA CYS A 22 -3.75 9.89 15.81
C CYS A 22 -3.08 10.98 14.96
N GLY A 23 -3.81 11.58 14.01
CA GLY A 23 -3.29 12.64 13.12
C GLY A 23 -2.30 12.19 12.05
N LYS A 24 -1.84 10.93 12.04
CA LYS A 24 -0.90 10.42 11.03
C LYS A 24 -1.55 10.33 9.65
N GLN A 25 -0.72 10.44 8.61
CA GLN A 25 -1.16 10.29 7.22
C GLN A 25 -1.67 8.88 6.95
N THR A 26 -2.82 8.79 6.30
CA THR A 26 -3.44 7.52 5.94
C THR A 26 -2.98 7.07 4.55
N ILE A 27 -3.01 5.77 4.31
CA ILE A 27 -2.57 5.18 3.04
C ILE A 27 -3.73 4.53 2.30
N GLN A 28 -3.61 4.41 0.99
CA GLN A 28 -4.56 3.65 0.21
C GLN A 28 -4.21 2.15 0.27
N LYS A 29 -4.91 1.38 1.10
CA LYS A 29 -4.68 -0.07 1.30
C LYS A 29 -5.36 -0.94 0.23
N LYS A 30 -5.36 -0.51 -1.03
CA LYS A 30 -5.84 -1.33 -2.14
C LYS A 30 -4.65 -2.08 -2.76
N PRO A 31 -4.82 -3.33 -3.21
CA PRO A 31 -3.76 -4.04 -3.92
C PRO A 31 -3.40 -3.30 -5.22
N PRO A 32 -2.15 -3.42 -5.70
CA PRO A 32 -1.79 -2.96 -7.03
C PRO A 32 -2.58 -3.72 -8.09
N ARG A 33 -2.81 -3.09 -9.26
CA ARG A 33 -3.47 -3.76 -10.39
C ARG A 33 -2.61 -4.94 -10.88
N PHE A 34 -3.27 -6.04 -11.21
CA PHE A 34 -2.65 -7.23 -11.79
C PHE A 34 -2.83 -7.26 -13.32
N SER A 35 -1.80 -7.68 -14.04
CA SER A 35 -1.82 -7.94 -15.48
C SER A 35 -1.13 -9.28 -15.74
N PRO A 36 -1.74 -10.21 -16.51
CA PRO A 36 -1.10 -11.48 -16.87
C PRO A 36 0.23 -11.33 -17.61
N GLN A 37 0.38 -10.27 -18.42
CA GLN A 37 1.61 -10.00 -19.17
C GLN A 37 2.77 -9.58 -18.27
N ASP A 38 2.48 -8.97 -17.11
CA ASP A 38 3.44 -8.57 -16.07
C ASP A 38 4.82 -8.11 -16.58
N PRO A 39 4.89 -7.02 -17.38
CA PRO A 39 6.12 -6.62 -18.08
C PRO A 39 7.29 -6.32 -17.12
N TYR A 40 6.99 -5.90 -15.90
CA TYR A 40 7.99 -5.59 -14.86
C TYR A 40 8.19 -6.72 -13.84
N GLY A 41 7.67 -7.92 -14.10
CA GLY A 41 7.69 -9.04 -13.18
C GLY A 41 9.08 -9.55 -12.80
N SER A 42 10.04 -9.49 -13.74
CA SER A 42 11.44 -9.86 -13.50
C SER A 42 12.11 -8.90 -12.52
N TYR A 43 11.98 -7.59 -12.75
CA TYR A 43 12.49 -6.53 -11.89
C TYR A 43 11.88 -6.59 -10.48
N ARG A 44 10.56 -6.70 -10.39
CA ARG A 44 9.84 -6.81 -9.11
C ARG A 44 10.34 -8.01 -8.28
N ARG A 45 10.60 -9.15 -8.92
CA ARG A 45 11.14 -10.34 -8.23
C ARG A 45 12.59 -10.18 -7.79
N LYS A 46 13.45 -9.55 -8.61
CA LYS A 46 14.85 -9.25 -8.24
C LYS A 46 14.91 -8.34 -7.02
N LEU A 47 14.18 -7.22 -7.03
CA LEU A 47 14.11 -6.28 -5.92
C LEU A 47 13.63 -6.97 -4.62
N LYS A 48 12.59 -7.80 -4.69
CA LYS A 48 12.12 -8.57 -3.52
C LYS A 48 13.17 -9.54 -2.98
N LYS A 49 14.01 -10.13 -3.84
CA LYS A 49 15.11 -11.00 -3.41
C LYS A 49 16.19 -10.19 -2.70
N GLU A 50 16.54 -9.01 -3.21
CA GLU A 50 17.52 -8.11 -2.59
C GLU A 50 17.05 -7.63 -1.22
N GLN A 51 15.79 -7.19 -1.10
CA GLN A 51 15.19 -6.78 0.17
C GLN A 51 15.16 -7.89 1.24
N ARG A 52 15.12 -9.17 0.83
CA ARG A 52 15.14 -10.33 1.73
C ARG A 52 16.54 -10.76 2.16
N LYS A 53 17.59 -10.30 1.49
CA LYS A 53 18.99 -10.62 1.86
C LYS A 53 19.48 -9.79 3.05
N VAL A 54 18.74 -8.72 3.38
CA VAL A 54 18.87 -7.94 4.61
C VAL A 54 18.15 -8.68 5.73
#